data_AF-A0A8J7FKK2-F1
#
_entry.id   AF-A0A8J7FKK2-F1
#
_cell.length_a   1.000
_cell.length_b   1.000
_cell.length_c   1.000
_cell.angle_alpha   90.00
_cell.angle_beta   90.00
_cell.angle_gamma   90.00
#
_symmetry.space_group_name_H-M   'P 1'
#
loop_
_entity.id
_entity.type
_entity.pdbx_description
1 polymer ?
#
loop_
_entity_poly.entity_id
_entity_poly.type
_entity_poly.pdbx_seq_one_letter_code
_entity_poly.pdbx_strand_id
1 'polypeptide(L)'
;MSRHAAALLLASLFLLGGCATTWSMPEAEMLEDIQEQLAKPDKTMSLLWYTGSDDKAHIFHHVRAYFGSYRIYRVPKWSMALPREIPVSIDSKDWLLIEQIGDVPLYLGKENGSWHRRPCHPVEQCIRLPAPTATP
;
A
#
# COMPACT_ATOMS: atom_id res chain seq x y z
N MET A 1 21.40 -44.29 9.09
CA MET A 1 20.34 -43.29 8.82
C MET A 1 21.00 -41.92 8.70
N SER A 2 20.99 -41.36 7.50
CA SER A 2 21.86 -40.25 7.08
C SER A 2 21.47 -38.93 7.76
N ARG A 3 22.45 -38.29 8.41
CA ARG A 3 22.33 -36.96 9.07
C ARG A 3 22.03 -35.81 8.10
N HIS A 4 21.88 -36.09 6.81
CA HIS A 4 21.74 -35.09 5.74
C HIS A 4 20.27 -34.73 5.45
N ALA A 5 19.30 -35.50 5.94
CA ALA A 5 17.88 -35.21 5.72
C ALA A 5 17.35 -34.03 6.58
N ALA A 6 17.97 -33.76 7.73
CA ALA A 6 17.51 -32.71 8.65
C ALA A 6 17.94 -31.30 8.21
N ALA A 7 19.05 -31.17 7.47
CA ALA A 7 19.56 -29.87 7.01
C ALA A 7 18.73 -29.27 5.87
N LEU A 8 18.06 -30.11 5.07
CA LEU A 8 17.26 -29.66 3.92
C LEU A 8 15.90 -29.07 4.31
N LEU A 9 15.34 -29.45 5.47
CA LEU A 9 14.05 -28.92 5.92
C LEU A 9 14.15 -27.50 6.52
N LEU A 10 15.33 -27.09 6.99
CA LEU A 10 15.56 -25.75 7.53
C LEU A 10 15.80 -24.69 6.43
N ALA A 11 16.25 -25.09 5.26
CA ALA A 11 16.45 -24.16 4.13
C ALA A 11 15.12 -23.69 3.50
N SER A 12 14.02 -24.42 3.69
CA SER A 12 12.69 -24.09 3.17
C SER A 12 12.00 -22.94 3.93
N LEU A 13 12.46 -22.60 5.13
CA LEU A 13 11.88 -21.52 5.95
C LEU A 13 12.32 -20.11 5.53
N PHE A 14 13.27 -19.98 4.58
CA PHE A 14 13.76 -18.69 4.10
C PHE A 14 12.95 -18.09 2.93
N LEU A 15 11.88 -18.73 2.49
CA LEU A 15 10.91 -18.16 1.53
C LEU A 15 9.73 -17.48 2.24
N LEU A 16 9.98 -16.80 3.36
CA LEU A 16 9.09 -15.76 3.88
C LEU A 16 9.23 -14.47 3.04
N GLY A 17 9.24 -14.63 1.70
CA GLY A 17 8.98 -13.53 0.80
C GLY A 17 7.55 -13.11 1.04
N GLY A 18 7.38 -11.94 1.65
CA GLY A 18 6.04 -11.47 2.00
C GLY A 18 5.15 -11.47 0.76
N CYS A 19 4.02 -12.18 0.85
CA CYS A 19 3.11 -12.32 -0.27
C CYS A 19 2.54 -10.95 -0.64
N ALA A 20 2.94 -10.43 -1.79
CA ALA A 20 2.26 -9.34 -2.44
C ALA A 20 0.99 -9.91 -3.08
N THR A 21 -0.16 -9.36 -2.73
CA THR A 21 -1.42 -9.70 -3.39
C THR A 21 -1.86 -8.49 -4.19
N THR A 22 -2.22 -8.72 -5.45
CA THR A 22 -2.70 -7.69 -6.36
C THR A 22 -4.22 -7.75 -6.45
N TRP A 23 -4.87 -6.60 -6.28
CA TRP A 23 -6.31 -6.44 -6.43
C TRP A 23 -6.61 -5.38 -7.50
N SER A 24 -7.58 -5.64 -8.36
CA SER A 24 -8.10 -4.64 -9.31
C SER A 24 -9.48 -4.21 -8.83
N MET A 25 -9.60 -2.97 -8.41
CA MET A 25 -10.82 -2.43 -7.78
C MET A 25 -10.90 -0.90 -8.00
N PRO A 26 -12.11 -0.32 -8.13
CA PRO A 26 -12.30 1.13 -8.15
C PRO A 26 -11.78 1.82 -6.88
N GLU A 27 -11.61 3.15 -6.96
CA GLU A 27 -11.16 3.97 -5.83
C GLU A 27 -11.96 3.74 -4.54
N ALA A 28 -13.30 3.71 -4.64
CA ALA A 28 -14.16 3.53 -3.48
C ALA A 28 -13.90 2.20 -2.74
N GLU A 29 -13.84 1.09 -3.48
CA GLU A 29 -13.54 -0.24 -2.91
C GLU A 29 -12.12 -0.32 -2.34
N MET A 30 -11.15 0.36 -2.95
CA MET A 30 -9.80 0.47 -2.39
C MET A 30 -9.81 1.17 -1.03
N LEU A 31 -10.53 2.30 -0.91
CA LEU A 31 -10.63 3.04 0.35
C LEU A 31 -11.34 2.22 1.43
N GLU A 32 -12.41 1.51 1.07
CA GLU A 32 -13.11 0.58 1.97
C GLU A 32 -12.19 -0.53 2.47
N ASP A 33 -11.47 -1.20 1.57
CA ASP A 33 -10.52 -2.25 1.96
C ASP A 33 -9.41 -1.70 2.87
N ILE A 34 -8.88 -0.50 2.60
CA ILE A 34 -7.89 0.12 3.49
C ILE A 34 -8.47 0.31 4.90
N GLN A 35 -9.70 0.79 5.03
CA GLN A 35 -10.36 0.93 6.34
C GLN A 35 -10.53 -0.43 7.03
N GLU A 36 -10.94 -1.47 6.31
CA GLU A 36 -11.00 -2.83 6.84
C GLU A 36 -9.62 -3.33 7.32
N GLN A 37 -8.55 -2.99 6.61
CA GLN A 37 -7.20 -3.34 7.02
C GLN A 37 -6.76 -2.59 8.29
N LEU A 38 -7.15 -1.32 8.44
CA LEU A 38 -6.87 -0.52 9.64
C LEU A 38 -7.59 -1.03 10.89
N ALA A 39 -8.75 -1.67 10.72
CA ALA A 39 -9.50 -2.29 11.81
C ALA A 39 -8.83 -3.57 12.36
N LYS A 40 -7.84 -4.13 11.65
CA LYS A 40 -7.16 -5.35 12.10
C LYS A 40 -6.17 -5.06 13.24
N PRO A 41 -6.14 -5.91 14.28
CA PRO A 41 -5.36 -5.65 15.49
C PRO A 41 -3.85 -5.72 15.27
N ASP A 42 -3.39 -6.51 14.30
CA ASP A 42 -1.98 -6.75 13.99
C ASP A 42 -1.30 -5.63 13.18
N LYS A 43 -2.07 -4.63 12.73
CA LYS A 43 -1.55 -3.53 11.92
C LYS A 43 -1.09 -2.35 12.78
N THR A 44 0.10 -1.87 12.49
CA THR A 44 0.76 -0.77 13.23
C THR A 44 1.07 0.44 12.36
N MET A 45 0.99 0.28 11.03
CA MET A 45 1.17 1.35 10.05
C MET A 45 0.18 1.17 8.91
N SER A 46 -0.09 2.26 8.21
CA SER A 46 -0.72 2.27 6.90
C SER A 46 -0.02 3.34 6.08
N LEU A 47 0.61 2.92 4.99
CA LEU A 47 1.23 3.78 3.99
C LEU A 47 0.67 3.40 2.63
N LEU A 48 0.13 4.37 1.89
CA LEU A 48 -0.29 4.15 0.51
C LEU A 48 0.68 4.88 -0.42
N TRP A 49 1.43 4.13 -1.21
CA TRP A 49 2.36 4.67 -2.20
C TRP A 49 1.73 4.60 -3.58
N TYR A 50 1.73 5.71 -4.32
CA TYR A 50 1.45 5.70 -5.76
C TYR A 50 2.75 5.38 -6.51
N THR A 51 2.76 4.25 -7.22
CA THR A 51 3.96 3.72 -7.89
C THR A 51 3.98 4.01 -9.39
N GLY A 52 2.91 4.63 -9.89
CA GLY A 52 2.76 5.07 -11.27
C GLY A 52 1.53 4.51 -11.96
N SER A 53 1.46 4.69 -13.26
CA SER A 53 0.30 4.30 -14.08
C SER A 53 0.72 3.62 -15.35
N ASP A 54 -0.09 2.64 -15.74
CA ASP A 54 -0.05 2.04 -17.07
C ASP A 54 -1.27 2.48 -17.88
N ASP A 55 -1.49 1.85 -19.03
CA ASP A 55 -2.58 2.22 -19.95
C ASP A 55 -3.98 2.07 -19.33
N LYS A 56 -4.13 1.27 -18.27
CA LYS A 56 -5.44 0.88 -17.74
C LYS A 56 -5.66 1.34 -16.30
N ALA A 57 -4.60 1.44 -15.50
CA ALA A 57 -4.74 1.65 -14.06
C ALA A 57 -3.67 2.57 -13.45
N HIS A 58 -4.06 3.21 -12.37
CA HIS A 58 -3.16 3.74 -11.35
C HIS A 58 -2.78 2.62 -10.38
N ILE A 59 -1.50 2.48 -10.07
CA ILE A 59 -0.98 1.42 -9.22
C ILE A 59 -0.59 1.99 -7.87
N PHE A 60 -1.13 1.40 -6.80
CA PHE A 60 -0.84 1.78 -5.43
C PHE A 60 -0.31 0.60 -4.62
N HIS A 61 0.68 0.85 -3.78
CA HIS A 61 1.22 -0.13 -2.84
C HIS A 61 0.84 0.27 -1.42
N HIS A 62 0.04 -0.56 -0.75
CA HIS A 62 -0.37 -0.35 0.64
C HIS A 62 0.44 -1.21 1.60
N VAL A 63 1.30 -0.56 2.37
CA VAL A 63 2.18 -1.18 3.36
C VAL A 63 1.52 -1.07 4.73
N ARG A 64 1.37 -2.22 5.41
CA ARG A 64 0.58 -2.34 6.65
C ARG A 64 1.38 -2.80 7.87
N ALA A 65 2.67 -3.09 7.70
CA ALA A 65 3.60 -3.53 8.76
C ALA A 65 5.06 -3.33 8.31
N TYR A 66 6.00 -3.40 9.27
CA TYR A 66 7.44 -3.38 8.99
C TYR A 66 7.95 -4.63 8.24
N PHE A 67 7.23 -5.76 8.28
CA PHE A 67 7.62 -6.99 7.59
C PHE A 67 6.53 -7.51 6.64
N GLY A 68 6.88 -7.57 5.35
CA GLY A 68 6.43 -8.58 4.39
C GLY A 68 5.10 -8.35 3.67
N SER A 69 4.02 -7.97 4.34
CA SER A 69 2.71 -7.91 3.64
C SER A 69 2.40 -6.50 3.12
N TYR A 70 2.43 -6.34 1.80
CA TYR A 70 1.87 -5.16 1.13
C TYR A 70 0.77 -5.58 0.15
N ARG A 71 -0.23 -4.71 -0.03
CA ARG A 71 -1.26 -4.87 -1.07
C ARG A 71 -0.85 -4.06 -2.28
N ILE A 72 -1.07 -4.60 -3.47
CA ILE A 72 -0.98 -3.84 -4.71
C ILE A 72 -2.40 -3.59 -5.20
N TYR A 73 -2.83 -2.35 -5.26
CA TYR A 73 -4.09 -1.96 -5.86
C TYR A 73 -3.85 -1.48 -7.28
N ARG A 74 -4.65 -1.99 -8.21
CA ARG A 74 -4.75 -1.50 -9.59
C ARG A 74 -6.11 -0.80 -9.72
N VAL A 75 -6.08 0.51 -9.55
CA VAL A 75 -7.27 1.37 -9.60
C VAL A 75 -7.51 1.81 -11.04
N PRO A 76 -8.64 1.45 -11.67
CA PRO A 76 -8.91 1.86 -13.05
C PRO A 76 -8.86 3.38 -13.21
N LYS A 77 -8.24 3.86 -14.30
CA LYS A 77 -8.08 5.31 -14.57
C LYS A 77 -9.38 6.11 -14.60
N TRP A 78 -10.48 5.47 -14.99
CA TRP A 78 -11.80 6.12 -15.00
C TRP A 78 -12.37 6.35 -13.59
N SER A 79 -11.88 5.61 -12.59
CA SER A 79 -12.42 5.63 -11.23
C SER A 79 -11.72 6.63 -10.30
N MET A 80 -10.57 7.16 -10.70
CA MET A 80 -9.79 8.11 -9.90
C MET A 80 -9.08 9.07 -10.84
N ALA A 81 -9.24 10.37 -10.61
CA ALA A 81 -8.46 11.38 -11.31
C ALA A 81 -7.22 11.76 -10.48
N LEU A 82 -6.04 11.67 -11.09
CA LEU A 82 -4.79 12.14 -10.48
C LEU A 82 -4.38 13.52 -11.05
N PRO A 83 -3.84 14.43 -10.21
CA PRO A 83 -3.35 15.72 -10.69
C PRO A 83 -2.15 15.58 -11.64
N ARG A 84 -1.40 14.48 -11.53
CA ARG A 84 -0.31 14.10 -12.41
C ARG A 84 -0.14 12.59 -12.40
N GLU A 85 0.08 12.02 -13.58
CA GLU A 85 0.52 10.64 -13.74
C GLU A 85 2.04 10.56 -13.86
N ILE A 86 2.62 9.51 -13.29
CA ILE A 86 4.01 9.10 -13.50
C ILE A 86 4.05 7.69 -14.08
N PRO A 87 5.06 7.31 -14.88
CA PRO A 87 5.19 5.94 -15.34
C PRO A 87 5.38 4.98 -14.16
N VAL A 88 4.93 3.73 -14.31
CA VAL A 88 5.19 2.68 -13.32
C VAL A 88 6.70 2.55 -13.10
N SER A 89 7.14 2.69 -11.85
CA SER A 89 8.55 2.52 -11.47
C SER A 89 8.69 1.44 -10.39
N ILE A 90 9.78 0.67 -10.48
CA ILE A 90 10.20 -0.24 -9.42
C ILE A 90 11.16 0.44 -8.42
N ASP A 91 11.68 1.63 -8.74
CA ASP A 91 12.52 2.41 -7.84
C ASP A 91 11.62 3.21 -6.89
N SER A 92 11.70 2.90 -5.60
CA SER A 92 10.87 3.56 -4.58
C SER A 92 11.15 5.05 -4.43
N LYS A 93 12.25 5.58 -4.99
CA LYS A 93 12.54 7.02 -5.01
C LYS A 93 11.59 7.82 -5.90
N ASP A 94 11.00 7.16 -6.90
CA ASP A 94 10.05 7.77 -7.82
C ASP A 94 8.62 7.75 -7.28
N TRP A 95 8.37 7.01 -6.18
CA TRP A 95 7.03 6.82 -5.65
C TRP A 95 6.56 8.04 -4.86
N LEU A 96 5.26 8.31 -4.95
CA LEU A 96 4.62 9.39 -4.21
C LEU A 96 3.85 8.81 -3.03
N LEU A 97 4.06 9.35 -1.82
CA LEU A 97 3.32 8.94 -0.63
C LEU A 97 1.96 9.65 -0.62
N ILE A 98 0.87 8.92 -0.47
CA ILE A 98 -0.47 9.52 -0.36
C ILE A 98 -0.74 9.82 1.11
N GLU A 99 -0.81 11.11 1.48
CA GLU A 99 -1.18 11.51 2.85
C GLU A 99 -2.67 11.33 3.10
N GLN A 100 -3.49 11.69 2.11
CA GLN A 100 -4.95 11.65 2.18
C GLN A 100 -5.59 11.61 0.78
N ILE A 101 -6.78 11.03 0.71
CA ILE A 101 -7.72 11.11 -0.42
C ILE A 101 -9.02 11.72 0.12
N GLY A 102 -9.37 12.92 -0.31
CA GLY A 102 -10.44 13.70 0.33
C GLY A 102 -10.17 13.87 1.83
N ASP A 103 -11.12 13.43 2.65
CA ASP A 103 -11.02 13.47 4.12
C ASP A 103 -10.40 12.21 4.73
N VAL A 104 -10.11 11.18 3.93
CA VAL A 104 -9.57 9.90 4.41
C VAL A 104 -8.05 10.00 4.60
N PRO A 105 -7.52 9.93 5.83
CA PRO A 105 -6.08 9.93 6.05
C PRO A 105 -5.47 8.55 5.74
N LEU A 106 -4.32 8.56 5.08
CA LEU A 106 -3.69 7.34 4.54
C LEU A 106 -2.25 7.15 4.99
N TYR A 107 -1.59 8.19 5.51
CA TYR A 107 -0.31 8.08 6.21
C TYR A 107 -0.51 8.02 7.73
N LEU A 108 -0.61 6.80 8.25
CA LEU A 108 -0.97 6.53 9.64
C LEU A 108 0.05 5.64 10.36
N GLY A 109 0.26 5.91 11.64
CA GLY A 109 1.00 5.07 12.58
C GLY A 109 0.18 4.80 13.83
N LYS A 110 0.34 3.63 14.44
CA LYS A 110 -0.38 3.24 15.65
C LYS A 110 0.50 3.44 16.88
N GLU A 111 0.04 4.26 17.83
CA GLU A 111 0.73 4.55 19.08
C GLU A 111 -0.26 4.35 20.24
N ASN A 112 0.14 3.54 21.24
CA ASN A 112 -0.70 3.16 22.38
C ASN A 112 -2.08 2.58 21.98
N GLY A 113 -2.13 1.85 20.86
CA GLY A 113 -3.36 1.22 20.37
C GLY A 113 -4.25 2.13 19.52
N SER A 114 -3.94 3.41 19.40
CA SER A 114 -4.70 4.38 18.60
C SER A 114 -3.96 4.78 17.33
N TRP A 115 -4.72 5.04 16.26
CA TRP A 115 -4.16 5.52 15.00
C TRP A 115 -3.92 7.03 15.05
N HIS A 116 -2.75 7.45 14.56
CA HIS A 116 -2.34 8.85 14.49
C HIS A 116 -1.82 9.16 13.09
N ARG A 117 -2.08 10.38 12.62
CA ARG A 117 -1.47 10.88 11.39
C ARG A 117 0.02 11.06 11.61
N ARG A 118 0.80 10.63 10.63
CA ARG A 118 2.24 10.85 10.59
C ARG A 118 2.52 12.11 9.79
N PRO A 119 3.48 12.95 10.21
CA PRO A 119 3.93 14.07 9.39
C PRO A 119 4.64 13.54 8.14
N CYS A 120 4.43 14.19 7.00
CA CYS A 120 5.25 13.94 5.83
C CYS A 120 6.74 14.14 6.16
N HIS A 121 7.56 13.13 5.90
CA HIS A 121 9.00 13.25 6.10
C HIS A 121 9.63 14.02 4.92
N PRO A 122 10.64 14.88 5.14
CA PRO A 122 11.28 15.67 4.06
C PRO A 122 11.90 14.87 2.90
N VAL A 123 12.07 13.55 3.08
CA VAL A 123 12.63 12.65 2.05
C VAL A 123 11.55 11.97 1.22
N GLU A 124 10.30 12.03 1.66
CA GLU A 124 9.15 11.43 1.00
C GLU A 124 8.43 12.50 0.18
N GLN A 125 8.07 12.18 -1.07
CA GLN A 125 7.26 13.07 -1.89
C GLN A 125 5.78 12.85 -1.56
N CYS A 126 5.29 13.52 -0.52
CA CYS A 126 3.91 13.36 -0.09
C CYS A 126 2.94 14.20 -0.92
N ILE A 127 1.80 13.62 -1.28
CA ILE A 127 0.73 14.28 -2.01
C ILE A 127 -0.62 14.08 -1.34
N ARG A 128 -1.52 15.02 -1.59
CA ARG A 128 -2.93 14.97 -1.19
C ARG A 128 -3.77 14.91 -2.45
N LEU A 129 -4.65 13.92 -2.51
CA LEU A 129 -5.57 13.77 -3.62
C LEU A 129 -6.93 14.37 -3.25
N PRO A 130 -7.67 14.88 -4.25
CA PRO A 130 -9.03 15.39 -4.01
C PRO A 130 -9.94 14.28 -3.49
N ALA A 131 -11.12 14.66 -2.98
CA ALA A 131 -12.14 13.68 -2.65
C ALA A 131 -12.56 12.88 -3.89
N PRO A 132 -12.93 11.59 -3.74
CA PRO A 132 -13.45 10.80 -4.85
C PRO A 132 -14.62 11.56 -5.48
N THR A 133 -14.54 11.83 -6.78
CA THR A 133 -15.70 12.35 -7.50
C THR A 133 -16.79 11.30 -7.44
N ALA A 134 -17.96 11.66 -6.89
CA ALA A 134 -19.11 10.78 -6.91
C ALA A 134 -19.34 10.30 -8.35
N THR A 135 -19.27 8.99 -8.56
CA THR A 135 -19.57 8.42 -9.87
C THR A 135 -21.04 8.76 -10.18
N PRO A 136 -21.36 9.41 -11.32
CA PRO A 136 -22.73 9.71 -11.69
C PRO A 136 -23.58 8.45 -11.90
#